data_AF-A0AAE9JDU2-F1
#
_entry.id   AF-A0AAE9JDU2-F1
#
_cell.length_a   1.000
_cell.length_b   1.000
_cell.length_c   1.000
_cell.angle_alpha   90.00
_cell.angle_beta   90.00
_cell.angle_gamma   90.00
#
_symmetry.space_group_name_H-M   'P 1'
#
loop_
_entity.id
_entity.type
_entity.pdbx_description
1 polymer ?
#
loop_
_entity_poly.entity_id
_entity_poly.type
_entity_poly.pdbx_seq_one_letter_code
_entity_poly.pdbx_strand_id
1 'polypeptide(L)'
;MAYERANAERARWLCEANLPADEKSTVLYLSHKSQSAGSGALAKVSAAYQMTGGSFSPMERQFSGDLMKSKKREEVALRQKPKMVNLSVIKKLFEGPSNNPKSERDVLVIALSFFALLRAGEAAELKWEDVERNGGLLKITIKKAKNDQQGLGRNTFVACPEGEDLDCLLNRWKVRCSTGKYSSEYLFPNLQNGTQLKPNAISTITRKRLGEAGVTATHHALRRGSANEREFRGLSIEEIKARGR
;
A
#
# COMPACT_ATOMS: atom_id res chain seq x y z
N MET A 1 -8.78 18.30 2.44
CA MET A 1 -7.75 18.03 1.41
C MET A 1 -8.24 17.24 0.18
N ALA A 2 -8.62 15.95 0.27
CA ALA A 2 -8.93 15.14 -0.93
C ALA A 2 -10.31 15.43 -1.57
N TYR A 3 -11.34 15.63 -0.74
CA TYR A 3 -12.69 16.00 -1.20
C TYR A 3 -12.74 17.46 -1.67
N GLU A 4 -12.06 18.38 -0.97
CA GLU A 4 -11.89 19.77 -1.42
C GLU A 4 -11.27 19.86 -2.82
N ARG A 5 -10.16 19.13 -3.09
CA ARG A 5 -9.55 19.12 -4.43
C ARG A 5 -10.52 18.58 -5.48
N ALA A 6 -11.23 17.49 -5.18
CA ALA A 6 -12.22 16.93 -6.09
C ALA A 6 -13.37 17.90 -6.38
N ASN A 7 -13.80 18.67 -5.37
CA ASN A 7 -14.82 19.70 -5.57
C ASN A 7 -14.29 20.92 -6.33
N ALA A 8 -13.05 21.34 -6.08
CA ALA A 8 -12.40 22.44 -6.80
C ALA A 8 -12.21 22.10 -8.29
N GLU A 9 -11.82 20.87 -8.61
CA GLU A 9 -11.76 20.38 -10.01
C GLU A 9 -13.14 20.43 -10.68
N ARG A 10 -14.21 20.02 -9.98
CA ARG A 10 -15.58 20.11 -10.48
C ARG A 10 -15.99 21.57 -10.73
N ALA A 11 -15.79 22.44 -9.74
CA ALA A 11 -16.16 23.85 -9.81
C ALA A 11 -15.43 24.57 -10.95
N ARG A 12 -14.15 24.27 -11.15
CA ARG A 12 -13.37 24.80 -12.29
C ARG A 12 -13.96 24.36 -13.62
N TRP A 13 -14.24 23.07 -13.78
CA TRP A 13 -14.83 22.55 -15.03
C TRP A 13 -16.20 23.17 -15.32
N LEU A 14 -17.04 23.36 -14.30
CA LEU A 14 -18.34 24.02 -14.46
C LEU A 14 -18.18 25.48 -14.92
N CYS A 15 -17.22 26.20 -14.36
CA CYS A 15 -16.90 27.56 -14.76
C CYS A 15 -16.43 27.62 -16.24
N GLU A 16 -15.51 26.74 -16.63
CA GLU A 16 -15.01 26.63 -18.00
C GLU A 16 -16.11 26.25 -19.00
N ALA A 17 -17.04 25.40 -18.59
CA ALA A 17 -18.19 24.99 -19.40
C ALA A 17 -19.37 25.97 -19.36
N ASN A 18 -19.25 27.08 -18.60
CA ASN A 18 -20.32 28.05 -18.36
C ASN A 18 -21.64 27.42 -17.86
N LEU A 19 -21.53 26.42 -16.97
CA LEU A 19 -22.65 25.70 -16.38
C LEU A 19 -22.92 26.15 -14.94
N PRO A 20 -24.19 26.13 -14.49
CA PRO A 20 -24.52 26.48 -13.11
C PRO A 20 -23.94 25.47 -12.11
N ALA A 21 -23.73 25.92 -10.86
CA ALA A 21 -23.21 25.07 -9.79
C ALA A 21 -24.29 24.19 -9.14
N ASP A 22 -25.09 23.51 -9.94
CA ASP A 22 -26.26 22.72 -9.52
C ASP A 22 -26.03 21.21 -9.62
N GLU A 23 -27.05 20.44 -9.25
CA GLU A 23 -27.01 18.98 -9.27
C GLU A 23 -26.93 18.42 -10.69
N LYS A 24 -27.63 19.02 -11.65
CA LYS A 24 -27.67 18.57 -13.05
C LYS A 24 -26.31 18.73 -13.69
N SER A 25 -25.69 19.88 -13.53
CA SER A 25 -24.35 20.15 -14.02
C SER A 25 -23.30 19.29 -13.32
N THR A 26 -23.54 18.92 -12.06
CA THR A 26 -22.71 17.94 -11.36
C THR A 26 -22.85 16.53 -11.93
N VAL A 27 -24.06 16.09 -12.31
CA VAL A 27 -24.25 14.81 -13.02
C VAL A 27 -23.60 14.82 -14.41
N LEU A 28 -23.66 15.94 -15.13
CA LEU A 28 -22.92 16.12 -16.39
C LEU A 28 -21.41 16.03 -16.17
N TYR A 29 -20.88 16.66 -15.12
CA TYR A 29 -19.47 16.54 -14.76
C TYR A 29 -19.08 15.09 -14.43
N LEU A 30 -19.90 14.36 -13.68
CA LEU A 30 -19.65 12.94 -13.40
C LEU A 30 -19.59 12.12 -14.69
N SER A 31 -20.49 12.39 -15.64
CA SER A 31 -20.52 11.74 -16.95
C SER A 31 -19.25 12.03 -17.76
N HIS A 32 -18.82 13.29 -17.82
CA HIS A 32 -17.55 13.68 -18.45
C HIS A 32 -16.34 13.02 -17.76
N LYS A 33 -16.26 13.09 -16.42
CA LYS A 33 -15.16 12.50 -15.65
C LYS A 33 -15.08 10.98 -15.78
N SER A 34 -16.20 10.31 -16.07
CA SER A 34 -16.25 8.86 -16.27
C SER A 34 -15.48 8.37 -17.51
N GLN A 35 -15.17 9.28 -18.44
CA GLN A 35 -14.36 8.97 -19.62
C GLN A 35 -12.88 8.74 -19.28
N SER A 36 -12.39 9.38 -18.22
CA SER A 36 -10.98 9.35 -17.82
C SER A 36 -10.74 8.81 -16.41
N ALA A 37 -11.80 8.61 -15.61
CA ALA A 37 -11.70 8.19 -14.23
C ALA A 37 -12.64 7.04 -13.89
N GLY A 38 -12.21 6.23 -12.93
CA GLY A 38 -12.93 5.07 -12.45
C GLY A 38 -14.09 5.37 -11.50
N SER A 39 -14.87 4.34 -11.18
CA SER A 39 -16.08 4.38 -10.34
C SER A 39 -15.83 5.02 -8.97
N GLY A 40 -14.68 4.72 -8.34
CA GLY A 40 -14.31 5.29 -7.04
C GLY A 40 -13.98 6.79 -7.08
N ALA A 41 -13.46 7.29 -8.20
CA ALA A 41 -13.22 8.73 -8.38
C ALA A 41 -14.54 9.50 -8.53
N LEU A 42 -15.50 8.92 -9.25
CA LEU A 42 -16.86 9.46 -9.38
C LEU A 42 -17.57 9.50 -8.02
N ALA A 43 -17.49 8.42 -7.24
CA ALA A 43 -18.06 8.37 -5.88
C ALA A 43 -17.47 9.46 -4.99
N LYS A 44 -16.15 9.72 -5.10
CA LYS A 44 -15.48 10.81 -4.35
C LYS A 44 -16.02 12.19 -4.73
N VAL A 45 -16.23 12.45 -6.02
CA VAL A 45 -16.80 13.73 -6.48
C VAL A 45 -18.23 13.89 -5.98
N SER A 46 -19.06 12.85 -6.08
CA SER A 46 -20.43 12.84 -5.56
C SER A 46 -20.47 13.15 -4.06
N ALA A 47 -19.61 12.49 -3.27
CA ALA A 47 -19.49 12.76 -1.84
C ALA A 47 -19.00 14.19 -1.57
N ALA A 48 -18.02 14.68 -2.33
CA ALA A 48 -17.49 16.03 -2.17
C ALA A 48 -18.58 17.10 -2.42
N TYR A 49 -19.41 16.92 -3.44
CA TYR A 49 -20.54 17.81 -3.73
C TYR A 49 -21.54 17.86 -2.56
N GLN A 50 -21.89 16.69 -2.01
CA GLN A 50 -22.79 16.59 -0.86
C GLN A 50 -22.21 17.27 0.40
N MET A 51 -20.91 17.09 0.65
CA MET A 51 -20.23 17.71 1.78
C MET A 51 -20.20 19.25 1.71
N THR A 52 -20.33 19.83 0.51
CA THR A 52 -20.38 21.30 0.33
C THR A 52 -21.80 21.86 0.31
N GLY A 53 -22.78 21.11 0.84
CA GLY A 53 -24.19 21.52 0.89
C GLY A 53 -24.98 21.24 -0.37
N GLY A 54 -24.38 20.59 -1.38
CA GLY A 54 -25.09 20.08 -2.54
C GLY A 54 -26.01 18.93 -2.15
N SER A 55 -27.11 18.74 -2.88
CA SER A 55 -27.97 17.58 -2.72
C SER A 55 -28.41 17.08 -4.08
N PHE A 56 -28.60 15.76 -4.19
CA PHE A 56 -29.17 15.15 -5.38
C PHE A 56 -30.63 14.82 -5.12
N SER A 57 -31.50 15.22 -6.04
CA SER A 57 -32.84 14.71 -6.22
C SER A 57 -32.82 13.18 -6.40
N PRO A 58 -33.94 12.49 -6.17
CA PRO A 58 -34.03 11.04 -6.37
C PRO A 58 -33.57 10.59 -7.78
N MET A 59 -33.91 11.38 -8.81
CA MET A 59 -33.58 11.07 -10.20
C MET A 59 -32.07 11.19 -10.46
N GLU A 60 -31.45 12.31 -10.11
CA GLU A 60 -30.01 12.56 -10.25
C GLU A 60 -29.17 11.58 -9.41
N ARG A 61 -29.69 11.15 -8.26
CA ARG A 61 -29.07 10.11 -7.43
C ARG A 61 -29.10 8.74 -8.11
N GLN A 62 -30.20 8.40 -8.76
CA GLN A 62 -30.29 7.17 -9.55
C GLN A 62 -29.31 7.23 -10.73
N PHE A 63 -29.30 8.30 -11.51
CA PHE A 63 -28.38 8.47 -12.65
C PHE A 63 -26.91 8.38 -12.22
N SER A 64 -26.51 9.12 -11.19
CA SER A 64 -25.13 9.07 -10.68
C SER A 64 -24.76 7.67 -10.16
N GLY A 65 -25.69 7.00 -9.47
CA GLY A 65 -25.52 5.62 -9.00
C GLY A 65 -25.34 4.62 -10.15
N ASP A 66 -26.16 4.72 -11.20
CA ASP A 66 -26.13 3.80 -12.33
C ASP A 66 -24.89 4.04 -13.21
N LEU A 67 -24.46 5.29 -13.38
CA LEU A 67 -23.18 5.62 -14.01
C LEU A 67 -22.00 4.97 -13.26
N MET A 68 -21.95 5.10 -11.92
CA MET A 68 -20.91 4.48 -11.10
C MET A 68 -20.93 2.95 -11.19
N LYS A 69 -22.12 2.34 -11.19
CA LYS A 69 -22.27 0.88 -11.37
C LYS A 69 -21.81 0.44 -12.75
N SER A 70 -22.14 1.17 -13.81
CA SER A 70 -21.68 0.87 -15.18
C SER A 70 -20.16 0.88 -15.25
N LYS A 71 -19.53 1.95 -14.75
CA LYS A 71 -18.06 2.05 -14.69
C LYS A 71 -17.45 0.95 -13.85
N LYS A 72 -18.06 0.59 -12.72
CA LYS A 72 -17.59 -0.52 -11.89
C LYS A 72 -17.67 -1.86 -12.62
N ARG A 73 -18.69 -2.10 -13.45
CA ARG A 73 -18.81 -3.31 -14.27
C ARG A 73 -17.72 -3.37 -15.33
N GLU A 74 -17.46 -2.26 -16.03
CA GLU A 74 -16.33 -2.15 -16.98
C GLU A 74 -14.99 -2.44 -16.30
N GLU A 75 -14.75 -1.84 -15.12
CA GLU A 75 -13.53 -2.06 -14.33
C GLU A 75 -13.37 -3.53 -13.91
N VAL A 76 -14.46 -4.18 -13.49
CA VAL A 76 -14.44 -5.59 -13.10
C VAL A 76 -14.18 -6.49 -14.29
N ALA A 77 -14.79 -6.21 -15.45
CA ALA A 77 -14.57 -6.97 -16.68
C ALA A 77 -13.11 -6.88 -17.17
N LEU A 78 -12.48 -5.70 -17.03
CA LEU A 78 -11.07 -5.47 -17.38
C LEU A 78 -10.08 -5.94 -16.29
N ARG A 79 -10.58 -6.34 -15.12
CA ARG A 79 -9.73 -6.66 -13.97
C ARG A 79 -8.96 -7.96 -14.21
N GLN A 80 -7.69 -7.83 -14.54
CA GLN A 80 -6.79 -8.98 -14.62
C GLN A 80 -6.67 -9.69 -13.28
N LYS A 81 -6.50 -11.03 -13.33
CA LYS A 81 -6.18 -11.82 -12.14
C LYS A 81 -4.92 -11.23 -11.49
N PRO A 82 -4.93 -10.99 -10.17
CA PRO A 82 -3.76 -10.48 -9.49
C PRO A 82 -2.55 -11.38 -9.72
N LYS A 83 -1.44 -10.83 -10.22
CA LYS A 83 -0.17 -11.56 -10.25
C LYS A 83 0.22 -11.91 -8.80
N MET A 84 0.35 -13.20 -8.52
CA MET A 84 0.74 -13.71 -7.21
C MET A 84 2.24 -13.49 -7.03
N VAL A 85 2.62 -12.82 -5.94
CA VAL A 85 3.97 -12.92 -5.40
C VAL A 85 3.99 -14.13 -4.49
N ASN A 86 4.77 -15.15 -4.82
CA ASN A 86 4.91 -16.36 -4.01
C ASN A 86 6.28 -16.36 -3.31
N LEU A 87 6.49 -17.35 -2.43
CA LEU A 87 7.73 -17.46 -1.67
C LEU A 87 8.96 -17.63 -2.58
N SER A 88 8.84 -18.31 -3.72
CA SER A 88 9.97 -18.51 -4.64
C SER A 88 10.47 -17.19 -5.25
N VAL A 89 9.57 -16.24 -5.53
CA VAL A 89 9.98 -14.88 -5.95
C VAL A 89 10.74 -14.17 -4.83
N ILE A 90 10.32 -14.32 -3.57
CA ILE A 90 11.03 -13.73 -2.43
C ILE A 90 12.40 -14.37 -2.25
N LYS A 91 12.52 -15.70 -2.38
CA LYS A 91 13.80 -16.41 -2.31
C LYS A 91 14.79 -15.94 -3.37
N LYS A 92 14.36 -15.77 -4.62
CA LYS A 92 15.20 -15.21 -5.70
C LYS A 92 15.76 -13.82 -5.37
N LEU A 93 15.05 -13.01 -4.59
CA LEU A 93 15.54 -11.69 -4.19
C LEU A 93 16.68 -11.76 -3.17
N PHE A 94 16.80 -12.86 -2.40
CA PHE A 94 17.90 -13.09 -1.46
C PHE A 94 19.18 -13.58 -2.14
N GLU A 95 19.09 -14.21 -3.31
CA GLU A 95 20.23 -14.68 -4.11
C GLU A 95 20.97 -13.51 -4.80
N GLY A 96 20.26 -12.41 -5.08
CA GLY A 96 20.76 -11.28 -5.87
C GLY A 96 21.26 -10.00 -5.17
N PRO A 97 21.34 -9.84 -3.83
CA PRO A 97 21.83 -8.61 -3.26
C PRO A 97 23.35 -8.51 -3.51
N SER A 98 23.74 -7.61 -4.40
CA SER A 98 25.12 -7.10 -4.43
C SER A 98 25.47 -6.53 -3.05
N ASN A 99 26.76 -6.52 -2.70
CA ASN A 99 27.32 -5.92 -1.47
C ASN A 99 27.16 -4.38 -1.46
N ASN A 100 25.93 -3.92 -1.65
CA ASN A 100 25.50 -2.55 -1.84
C ASN A 100 24.38 -2.27 -0.82
N PRO A 101 24.55 -1.28 0.07
CA PRO A 101 23.56 -0.91 1.08
C PRO A 101 22.14 -0.69 0.52
N LYS A 102 22.04 -0.13 -0.70
CA LYS A 102 20.74 0.08 -1.35
C LYS A 102 20.07 -1.24 -1.70
N SER A 103 20.83 -2.23 -2.17
CA SER A 103 20.28 -3.53 -2.53
C SER A 103 19.79 -4.30 -1.33
N GLU A 104 20.59 -4.33 -0.26
CA GLU A 104 20.21 -4.99 0.98
C GLU A 104 18.96 -4.39 1.60
N ARG A 105 18.90 -3.05 1.72
CA ARG A 105 17.71 -2.35 2.21
C ARG A 105 16.48 -2.69 1.36
N ASP A 106 16.60 -2.63 0.03
CA ASP A 106 15.46 -2.86 -0.86
C ASP A 106 14.92 -4.30 -0.76
N VAL A 107 15.80 -5.30 -0.66
CA VAL A 107 15.42 -6.71 -0.45
C VAL A 107 14.80 -6.89 0.92
N LEU A 108 15.37 -6.30 1.97
CA LEU A 108 14.85 -6.40 3.33
C LEU A 108 13.46 -5.75 3.48
N VAL A 109 13.22 -4.61 2.81
CA VAL A 109 11.90 -3.97 2.71
C VAL A 109 10.87 -4.97 2.17
N ILE A 110 11.21 -5.70 1.10
CA ILE A 110 10.28 -6.64 0.44
C ILE A 110 10.07 -7.88 1.30
N ALA A 111 11.15 -8.45 1.83
CA ALA A 111 11.10 -9.64 2.68
C ALA A 111 10.24 -9.38 3.93
N LEU A 112 10.53 -8.32 4.70
CA LEU A 112 9.72 -7.98 5.86
C LEU A 112 8.30 -7.57 5.50
N SER A 113 8.10 -6.83 4.41
CA SER A 113 6.73 -6.49 3.96
C SER A 113 5.90 -7.73 3.60
N PHE A 114 6.53 -8.75 3.03
CA PHE A 114 5.90 -10.04 2.76
C PHE A 114 5.63 -10.78 4.08
N PHE A 115 6.67 -11.11 4.84
CA PHE A 115 6.54 -11.97 6.02
C PHE A 115 5.73 -11.33 7.15
N ALA A 116 5.75 -10.02 7.35
CA ALA A 116 4.99 -9.31 8.39
C ALA A 116 3.66 -8.71 7.89
N LEU A 117 3.29 -8.95 6.62
CA LEU A 117 2.11 -8.39 5.96
C LEU A 117 2.01 -6.86 6.10
N LEU A 118 3.14 -6.16 6.03
CA LEU A 118 3.19 -4.70 6.22
C LEU A 118 2.51 -3.99 5.04
N ARG A 119 1.84 -2.86 5.31
CA ARG A 119 1.53 -1.84 4.29
C ARG A 119 2.78 -1.04 3.98
N ALA A 120 2.81 -0.37 2.83
CA ALA A 120 3.92 0.51 2.46
C ALA A 120 4.14 1.64 3.49
N GLY A 121 3.07 2.14 4.10
CA GLY A 121 3.16 3.12 5.19
C GLY A 121 3.71 2.54 6.49
N GLU A 122 3.24 1.35 6.87
CA GLU A 122 3.73 0.63 8.06
C GLU A 122 5.21 0.29 7.92
N ALA A 123 5.65 -0.18 6.74
CA ALA A 123 7.06 -0.43 6.46
C ALA A 123 7.88 0.87 6.48
N ALA A 124 7.36 1.96 5.93
CA ALA A 124 8.03 3.25 5.95
C ALA A 124 8.25 3.80 7.36
N GLU A 125 7.32 3.57 8.29
CA GLU A 125 7.38 4.08 9.68
C GLU A 125 8.15 3.19 10.64
N LEU A 126 8.48 1.95 10.23
CA LEU A 126 9.08 0.95 11.10
C LEU A 126 10.47 1.39 11.59
N LYS A 127 10.70 1.32 12.90
CA LYS A 127 11.97 1.66 13.56
C LYS A 127 12.69 0.42 14.06
N TRP A 128 13.97 0.58 14.41
CA TRP A 128 14.75 -0.50 15.03
C TRP A 128 14.18 -0.94 16.38
N GLU A 129 13.66 0.00 17.18
CA GLU A 129 13.00 -0.30 18.47
C GLU A 129 11.72 -1.13 18.32
N ASP A 130 11.12 -1.15 17.12
CA ASP A 130 9.91 -1.90 16.85
C ASP A 130 10.19 -3.37 16.48
N VAL A 131 11.46 -3.75 16.33
CA VAL A 131 11.89 -5.09 15.91
C VAL A 131 12.65 -5.77 17.05
N GLU A 132 11.97 -6.69 17.73
CA GLU A 132 12.54 -7.49 18.81
C GLU A 132 12.83 -8.91 18.32
N ARG A 133 14.02 -9.43 18.62
CA ARG A 133 14.39 -10.82 18.31
C ARG A 133 14.34 -11.67 19.57
N ASN A 134 13.59 -12.77 19.50
CA ASN A 134 13.52 -13.81 20.53
C ASN A 134 13.85 -15.16 19.88
N GLY A 135 15.12 -15.55 19.93
CA GLY A 135 15.61 -16.76 19.26
C GLY A 135 15.39 -16.70 17.74
N GLY A 136 14.73 -17.72 17.20
CA GLY A 136 14.38 -17.82 15.77
C GLY A 136 13.12 -17.05 15.35
N LEU A 137 12.63 -16.11 16.18
CA LEU A 137 11.41 -15.35 15.94
C LEU A 137 11.66 -13.84 16.06
N LEU A 138 11.18 -13.09 15.07
CA LEU A 138 11.11 -11.64 15.10
C LEU A 138 9.70 -11.21 15.49
N LYS A 139 9.58 -10.44 16.57
CA LYS A 139 8.38 -9.69 16.91
C LYS A 139 8.51 -8.30 16.31
N ILE A 140 7.55 -7.91 15.48
CA ILE A 140 7.49 -6.61 14.82
C ILE A 140 6.26 -5.88 15.35
N THR A 141 6.49 -4.74 15.99
CA THR A 141 5.48 -3.89 16.59
C THR A 141 5.08 -2.79 15.60
N ILE A 142 3.80 -2.74 15.22
CA ILE A 142 3.27 -1.74 14.30
C ILE A 142 2.42 -0.79 15.14
N LYS A 143 2.98 0.37 15.47
CA LYS A 143 2.37 1.35 16.38
C LYS A 143 1.08 1.96 15.83
N LYS A 144 0.99 2.15 14.51
CA LYS A 144 -0.16 2.79 13.87
C LYS A 144 -0.50 2.08 12.57
N ALA A 145 -1.74 1.58 12.46
CA ALA A 145 -2.25 1.05 11.21
C ALA A 145 -3.30 2.00 10.61
N LYS A 146 -3.45 1.96 9.28
CA LYS A 146 -4.37 2.85 8.53
C LYS A 146 -5.82 2.85 9.06
N ASN A 147 -6.27 1.71 9.58
CA ASN A 147 -7.63 1.52 10.09
C ASN A 147 -7.67 1.37 11.61
N ASP A 148 -6.59 1.73 12.31
CA ASP A 148 -6.52 1.66 13.75
C ASP A 148 -6.96 3.00 14.35
N GLN A 149 -8.29 3.18 14.38
CA GLN A 149 -8.92 4.39 14.95
C GLN A 149 -8.60 4.58 16.44
N GLN A 150 -8.26 3.50 17.14
CA GLN A 150 -7.95 3.50 18.58
C GLN A 150 -6.44 3.56 18.87
N GLY A 151 -5.57 3.46 17.85
CA GLY A 151 -4.11 3.55 18.02
C GLY A 151 -3.51 2.43 18.87
N LEU A 152 -4.17 1.26 18.95
CA LEU A 152 -3.70 0.13 19.75
C LEU A 152 -2.47 -0.57 19.14
N GLY A 153 -2.19 -0.30 17.87
CA GLY A 153 -1.15 -0.97 17.11
C GLY A 153 -1.43 -2.47 16.94
N ARG A 154 -0.39 -3.20 16.51
CA ARG A 154 -0.41 -4.67 16.49
C ARG A 154 1.00 -5.23 16.55
N ASN A 155 1.14 -6.42 17.11
CA ASN A 155 2.35 -7.23 16.99
C ASN A 155 2.17 -8.25 15.87
N THR A 156 3.22 -8.46 15.08
CA THR A 156 3.29 -9.55 14.12
C THR A 156 4.57 -10.32 14.30
N PHE A 157 4.47 -11.64 14.15
CA PHE A 157 5.58 -12.55 14.38
C PHE A 157 6.06 -13.12 13.05
N VAL A 158 7.36 -13.02 12.81
CA VAL A 158 8.03 -13.50 11.60
C VAL A 158 9.05 -14.55 12.01
N ALA A 159 8.95 -15.74 11.42
CA ALA A 159 10.00 -16.74 11.55
C ALA A 159 11.30 -16.20 10.95
N CYS A 160 12.35 -16.22 11.74
CA CYS A 160 13.70 -15.78 11.37
C CYS A 160 14.71 -16.69 12.07
N PRO A 161 14.77 -17.99 11.71
CA PRO A 161 15.75 -18.92 12.27
C PRO A 161 17.17 -18.40 12.04
N GLU A 162 18.07 -18.76 12.96
CA GLU A 162 19.46 -18.31 12.87
C GLU A 162 20.15 -18.86 11.61
N GLY A 163 20.89 -18.00 10.93
CA GLY A 163 21.63 -18.36 9.71
C GLY A 163 20.82 -18.40 8.42
N GLU A 164 19.49 -18.28 8.49
CA GLU A 164 18.64 -18.17 7.30
C GLU A 164 18.81 -16.82 6.58
N ASP A 165 18.35 -16.75 5.32
CA ASP A 165 18.53 -15.58 4.46
C ASP A 165 18.05 -14.26 5.09
N LEU A 166 16.89 -14.28 5.73
CA LEU A 166 16.32 -13.11 6.40
C LEU A 166 17.16 -12.68 7.61
N ASP A 167 17.66 -13.64 8.39
CA ASP A 167 18.49 -13.37 9.56
C ASP A 167 19.82 -12.76 9.15
N CYS A 168 20.49 -13.41 8.20
CA CYS A 168 21.73 -12.92 7.61
C CYS A 168 21.58 -11.50 7.05
N LEU A 169 20.50 -11.24 6.30
CA LEU A 169 20.25 -9.92 5.74
C LEU A 169 19.97 -8.87 6.82
N LEU A 170 19.15 -9.19 7.82
CA LEU A 170 18.81 -8.27 8.90
C LEU A 170 20.06 -7.91 9.73
N ASN A 171 20.90 -8.89 10.06
CA ASN A 171 22.13 -8.66 10.83
C ASN A 171 23.14 -7.81 10.04
N ARG A 172 23.36 -8.11 8.75
CA ARG A 172 24.20 -7.28 7.88
C ARG A 172 23.68 -5.84 7.81
N TRP A 173 22.37 -5.69 7.64
CA TRP A 173 21.74 -4.37 7.58
C TRP A 173 21.90 -3.60 8.88
N LYS A 174 21.72 -4.27 10.02
CA LYS A 174 21.93 -3.68 11.36
C LYS A 174 23.34 -3.15 11.52
N VAL A 175 24.36 -3.94 11.16
CA VAL A 175 25.78 -3.50 11.21
C VAL A 175 26.01 -2.25 10.35
N ARG A 176 25.44 -2.19 9.15
CA ARG A 176 25.56 -0.99 8.30
C ARG A 176 24.93 0.23 8.92
N CYS A 177 23.72 0.09 9.47
CA CYS A 177 23.01 1.17 10.15
C CYS A 177 23.64 1.55 11.49
N SER A 178 24.49 0.73 12.08
CA SER A 178 25.30 1.12 13.24
C SER A 178 26.50 2.01 12.88
N THR A 179 26.82 2.17 11.59
CA THR A 179 27.91 3.05 11.12
C THR A 179 27.38 4.40 10.63
N GLY A 180 28.09 5.48 10.93
CA GLY A 180 27.59 6.86 10.86
C GLY A 180 26.96 7.31 9.54
N LYS A 181 27.34 6.73 8.40
CA LYS A 181 26.78 7.10 7.09
C LYS A 181 25.30 6.71 6.91
N TYR A 182 24.85 5.63 7.56
CA TYR A 182 23.50 5.10 7.42
C TYR A 182 22.76 5.00 8.75
N SER A 183 23.30 5.66 9.79
CA SER A 183 22.69 5.73 11.11
C SER A 183 21.31 6.38 11.04
N SER A 184 20.33 5.69 11.60
CA SER A 184 18.94 6.13 11.64
C SER A 184 18.17 5.35 12.68
N GLU A 185 17.15 5.98 13.26
CA GLU A 185 16.13 5.29 14.07
C GLU A 185 15.23 4.39 13.21
N TYR A 186 15.06 4.73 11.93
CA TYR A 186 14.22 3.98 10.99
C TYR A 186 14.92 2.71 10.54
N LEU A 187 14.16 1.62 10.42
CA LEU A 187 14.67 0.37 9.86
C LEU A 187 15.01 0.54 8.38
N PHE A 188 14.25 1.37 7.66
CA PHE A 188 14.46 1.65 6.24
C PHE A 188 14.65 3.14 5.97
N PRO A 189 15.84 3.69 6.25
CA PRO A 189 16.15 5.09 6.01
C PRO A 189 16.36 5.39 4.53
N ASN A 190 16.20 6.66 4.20
CA ASN A 190 16.79 7.25 3.02
C ASN A 190 18.32 7.29 3.19
N LEU A 191 19.04 6.65 2.26
CA LEU A 191 20.50 6.52 2.33
C LEU A 191 21.28 7.82 2.12
N GLN A 192 20.60 8.91 1.72
CA GLN A 192 21.24 10.21 1.53
C GLN A 192 21.23 11.06 2.82
N ASN A 193 20.17 10.98 3.62
CA ASN A 193 19.95 11.90 4.74
C ASN A 193 19.43 11.21 6.01
N GLY A 194 19.34 9.88 6.04
CA GLY A 194 18.92 9.11 7.21
C GLY A 194 17.44 9.21 7.57
N THR A 195 16.64 10.01 6.85
CA THR A 195 15.23 10.25 7.18
C THR A 195 14.32 9.12 6.71
N GLN A 196 13.08 9.13 7.23
CA GLN A 196 12.04 8.18 6.85
C GLN A 196 11.83 8.11 5.33
N LEU A 197 11.78 6.90 4.77
CA LEU A 197 11.32 6.71 3.40
C LEU A 197 9.83 7.02 3.29
N LYS A 198 9.42 7.72 2.23
CA LYS A 198 7.99 7.93 1.96
C LYS A 198 7.31 6.60 1.57
N PRO A 199 6.02 6.39 1.88
CA PRO A 199 5.29 5.18 1.46
C PRO A 199 5.31 4.94 -0.07
N ASN A 200 5.33 6.03 -0.84
CA ASN A 200 5.49 5.95 -2.30
C ASN A 200 6.87 5.45 -2.70
N ALA A 201 7.94 5.81 -1.99
CA ALA A 201 9.28 5.31 -2.24
C ALA A 201 9.36 3.80 -1.98
N ILE A 202 8.77 3.31 -0.88
CA ILE A 202 8.64 1.86 -0.59
C ILE A 202 7.91 1.15 -1.74
N SER A 203 6.82 1.74 -2.22
CA SER A 203 6.04 1.18 -3.34
C SER A 203 6.83 1.13 -4.64
N THR A 204 7.64 2.16 -4.93
CA THR A 204 8.53 2.22 -6.10
C THR A 204 9.66 1.20 -6.01
N ILE A 205 10.33 1.11 -4.85
CA ILE A 205 11.37 0.10 -4.58
C ILE A 205 10.83 -1.31 -4.84
N THR A 206 9.66 -1.60 -4.27
CA THR A 206 9.02 -2.91 -4.39
C THR A 206 8.69 -3.25 -5.84
N ARG A 207 8.10 -2.31 -6.58
CA ARG A 207 7.78 -2.50 -8.00
C ARG A 207 9.03 -2.79 -8.82
N LYS A 208 10.11 -2.03 -8.58
CA LYS A 208 11.37 -2.16 -9.30
C LYS A 208 11.98 -3.55 -9.07
N ARG A 209 12.15 -3.95 -7.80
CA ARG A 209 12.78 -5.23 -7.45
C ARG A 209 11.95 -6.45 -7.83
N LEU A 210 10.63 -6.39 -7.67
CA LEU A 210 9.76 -7.46 -8.17
C LEU A 210 9.88 -7.57 -9.70
N GLY A 211 9.99 -6.44 -10.41
CA GLY A 211 10.25 -6.41 -11.85
C GLY A 211 11.58 -7.07 -12.24
N GLU A 212 12.66 -6.82 -11.49
CA GLU A 212 13.95 -7.49 -11.67
C GLU A 212 13.85 -9.01 -11.46
N ALA A 213 12.96 -9.46 -10.57
CA ALA A 213 12.64 -10.88 -10.37
C ALA A 213 11.60 -11.44 -11.38
N GLY A 214 11.23 -10.68 -12.42
CA GLY A 214 10.29 -11.09 -13.47
C GLY A 214 8.81 -10.92 -13.12
N VAL A 215 8.47 -10.20 -12.04
CA VAL A 215 7.10 -10.03 -11.55
C VAL A 215 6.67 -8.57 -11.55
N THR A 216 5.69 -8.23 -12.40
CA THR A 216 5.05 -6.91 -12.39
C THR A 216 3.99 -6.84 -11.29
N ALA A 217 4.34 -6.33 -10.11
CA ALA A 217 3.40 -6.24 -9.00
C ALA A 217 3.59 -4.99 -8.13
N THR A 218 2.54 -4.63 -7.38
CA THR A 218 2.57 -3.53 -6.42
C THR A 218 2.92 -4.04 -5.02
N HIS A 219 3.26 -3.13 -4.10
CA HIS A 219 3.53 -3.49 -2.70
C HIS A 219 2.39 -4.29 -2.05
N HIS A 220 1.14 -3.94 -2.37
CA HIS A 220 -0.02 -4.67 -1.87
C HIS A 220 -0.08 -6.14 -2.33
N ALA A 221 0.57 -6.51 -3.43
CA ALA A 221 0.65 -7.90 -3.87
C ALA A 221 1.49 -8.77 -2.92
N LEU A 222 2.48 -8.21 -2.22
CA LEU A 222 3.27 -8.94 -1.22
C LEU A 222 2.37 -9.49 -0.12
N ARG A 223 1.45 -8.64 0.37
CA ARG A 223 0.51 -9.02 1.42
C ARG A 223 -0.44 -10.12 1.00
N ARG A 224 -1.00 -10.02 -0.21
CA ARG A 224 -1.89 -11.05 -0.76
C ARG A 224 -1.14 -12.36 -0.97
N GLY A 225 0.08 -12.27 -1.52
CA GLY A 225 0.96 -13.42 -1.69
C GLY A 225 1.25 -14.14 -0.38
N SER A 226 1.56 -13.39 0.67
CA SER A 226 1.85 -13.95 1.98
C SER A 226 0.63 -14.51 2.71
N ALA A 227 -0.57 -13.97 2.45
CA ALA A 227 -1.82 -14.54 2.92
C ALA A 227 -2.09 -15.90 2.25
N ASN A 228 -1.99 -15.97 0.91
CA ASN A 228 -2.20 -17.19 0.15
C ASN A 228 -1.18 -18.29 0.54
N GLU A 229 0.09 -17.93 0.75
CA GLU A 229 1.12 -18.87 1.20
C GLU A 229 0.79 -19.49 2.57
N ARG A 230 0.14 -18.74 3.45
CA ARG A 230 -0.26 -19.23 4.79
C ARG A 230 -1.50 -20.09 4.75
N GLU A 231 -2.47 -19.70 3.94
CA GLU A 231 -3.66 -20.52 3.68
C GLU A 231 -3.25 -21.87 3.07
N PHE A 232 -2.31 -21.86 2.12
CA PHE A 232 -1.72 -23.07 1.55
C PHE A 232 -1.02 -23.95 2.62
N ARG A 233 -0.44 -23.33 3.66
CA ARG A 233 0.16 -24.03 4.81
C ARG A 233 -0.85 -24.44 5.89
N GLY A 234 -2.15 -24.26 5.64
CA GLY A 234 -3.22 -24.71 6.53
C GLY A 234 -3.61 -23.74 7.65
N LEU A 235 -3.15 -22.48 7.63
CA LEU A 235 -3.64 -21.49 8.59
C LEU A 235 -5.07 -21.07 8.25
N SER A 236 -5.90 -20.90 9.27
CA SER A 236 -7.27 -20.40 9.11
C SER A 236 -7.29 -18.94 8.62
N ILE A 237 -8.40 -18.56 7.98
CA ILE A 237 -8.64 -17.18 7.53
C ILE A 237 -8.60 -16.20 8.72
N GLU A 238 -9.04 -16.63 9.89
CA GLU A 238 -9.06 -15.83 11.13
C GLU A 238 -7.65 -15.54 11.64
N GLU A 239 -6.78 -16.54 11.66
CA GLU A 239 -5.37 -16.38 12.04
C GLU A 239 -4.62 -15.49 11.05
N ILE A 240 -4.92 -15.59 9.75
CA ILE A 240 -4.33 -14.75 8.71
C ILE A 240 -4.80 -13.29 8.89
N LYS A 241 -6.10 -13.07 9.15
CA LYS A 241 -6.67 -11.73 9.41
C LYS A 241 -6.06 -11.08 10.65
N ALA A 242 -5.87 -11.83 11.73
CA ALA A 242 -5.25 -11.33 12.96
C ALA A 242 -3.81 -10.83 12.71
N ARG A 243 -3.07 -11.49 11.80
CA ARG A 243 -1.69 -11.15 11.44
C ARG A 243 -1.55 -10.10 10.36
N GLY A 244 -2.59 -9.84 9.57
CA GLY A 244 -2.56 -8.83 8.52
C GLY A 244 -3.94 -8.28 8.20
N ARG A 245 -4.39 -7.30 8.98
CA ARG A 245 -5.61 -6.51 8.70
C ARG A 245 -5.56 -5.85 7.34
#